data_AF-A0A4S0IGD6-F1
#
_entry.id   AF-A0A4S0IGD6-F1
#
_cell.length_a   1.000
_cell.length_b   1.000
_cell.length_c   1.000
_cell.angle_alpha   90.00
_cell.angle_beta   90.00
_cell.angle_gamma   90.00
#
_symmetry.space_group_name_H-M   'P 1'
#
loop_
_entity.id
_entity.type
_entity.pdbx_description
1 polymer ?
#
loop_
_entity_poly.entity_id
_entity_poly.type
_entity_poly.pdbx_seq_one_letter_code
_entity_poly.pdbx_strand_id
1 'polypeptide(L)' 'FKSVQFSSSLPPLLFDLSKDPGELNNVATAPAYLPVRLEFAERMLAWRAAHLDQSLALAELTEDGVAGYVSRGVGE' A
#
# COMPACT_ATOMS: atom_id res chain seq x y z
N PHE A 1 2.60 10.78 11.70
CA PHE A 1 3.58 10.61 10.62
C PHE A 1 2.89 10.51 9.28
N LYS A 2 3.50 11.05 8.23
CA LYS A 2 3.05 10.92 6.83
C LYS A 2 4.22 10.42 5.98
N SER A 3 4.02 9.34 5.23
CA SER A 3 5.03 8.75 4.35
C SER A 3 4.56 8.79 2.90
N VAL A 4 5.44 9.20 1.99
CA VAL A 4 5.18 9.27 0.55
C VAL A 4 6.24 8.47 -0.20
N GLN A 5 5.81 7.39 -0.83
CA GLN A 5 6.67 6.48 -1.59
C GLN A 5 6.39 6.62 -3.08
N PHE A 6 7.45 6.90 -3.84
CA PHE A 6 7.38 7.01 -5.29
C PHE A 6 7.68 5.65 -5.93
N SER A 7 6.96 5.33 -7.01
CA SER A 7 7.23 4.13 -7.82
C SER A 7 8.47 4.31 -8.73
N SER A 8 8.99 5.52 -8.84
CA SER A 8 10.23 5.85 -9.59
C SER A 8 11.45 5.88 -8.66
N SER A 9 12.64 6.13 -9.20
CA SER A 9 13.91 6.23 -8.45
C SER A 9 14.04 7.47 -7.55
N LEU A 10 12.92 8.14 -7.23
CA LEU A 10 12.91 9.29 -6.33
C LEU A 10 13.01 8.83 -4.87
N PRO A 11 13.73 9.58 -4.01
CA PRO A 11 13.81 9.26 -2.59
C PRO A 11 12.44 9.40 -1.92
N PRO A 12 12.13 8.55 -0.91
CA PRO A 12 10.88 8.65 -0.18
C PRO A 12 10.84 9.91 0.69
N LEU A 13 9.62 10.35 1.02
CA LEU A 13 9.40 11.42 1.99
C LEU A 13 8.79 10.84 3.27
N LEU A 14 9.21 11.40 4.40
CA LEU A 14 8.63 11.10 5.72
C LEU A 14 8.58 12.40 6.54
N PHE A 15 7.39 12.69 7.08
CA PHE A 15 7.13 13.87 7.90
C PHE A 15 6.64 13.47 9.29
N ASP A 16 7.29 14.00 10.33
CA ASP A 16 6.81 13.92 11.71
C ASP A 16 5.80 15.04 11.96
N LEU A 17 4.53 14.77 11.67
CA LEU A 17 3.44 15.74 11.83
C LEU A 17 3.29 16.30 13.25
N SER A 18 3.84 15.63 14.27
CA SER A 18 3.80 16.14 15.65
C SER A 18 4.79 17.29 15.84
N LYS A 19 5.94 17.24 15.16
CA LYS A 19 7.00 18.25 15.22
C LYS A 19 6.94 19.25 14.07
N ASP A 20 6.40 18.82 12.95
CA ASP A 20 6.31 19.56 11.70
C ASP A 20 4.94 19.33 11.02
N PRO A 21 3.87 19.96 11.54
CA PRO A 21 2.54 19.87 10.96
C PRO A 21 2.46 20.44 9.53
N GLY A 22 3.42 21.30 9.16
CA GLY A 22 3.49 21.93 7.84
C GLY A 22 4.18 21.08 6.78
N GLU A 23 4.70 19.90 7.13
CA GLU A 23 5.40 19.00 6.20
C GLU A 23 6.60 19.65 5.48
N LEU A 24 7.31 20.54 6.17
CA LEU A 24 8.42 21.31 5.60
C LEU A 24 9.77 20.58 5.68
N ASN A 25 9.88 19.56 6.55
CA ASN A 25 11.12 18.87 6.89
C ASN A 25 11.02 17.38 6.57
N ASN A 26 11.64 16.96 5.47
CA ASN A 26 11.75 15.55 5.14
C ASN A 26 12.79 14.86 6.05
N VAL A 27 12.33 13.94 6.90
CA VAL A 27 13.18 13.15 7.82
C VAL A 27 13.42 11.71 7.34
N ALA A 28 13.10 11.37 6.09
CA ALA A 28 13.17 10.00 5.60
C ALA A 28 14.56 9.35 5.63
N THR A 29 15.63 10.14 5.58
CA THR A 29 17.02 9.65 5.62
C THR A 29 17.65 9.70 7.01
N ALA A 30 16.95 10.31 7.99
CA ALA A 30 17.46 10.44 9.33
C ALA A 30 17.44 9.07 10.06
N PRO A 31 18.58 8.59 10.60
CA PRO A 31 18.68 7.25 11.22
C PRO A 31 17.65 7.00 12.32
N ALA A 32 17.31 8.04 13.09
CA ALA A 32 16.32 7.97 14.17
C ALA A 32 14.90 7.62 13.68
N TYR A 33 14.58 7.87 12.41
CA TYR A 33 13.26 7.61 11.84
C TYR A 33 13.22 6.33 10.97
N LEU A 34 14.32 5.56 10.90
CA LEU A 34 14.36 4.31 10.14
C LEU A 34 13.29 3.29 10.55
N PRO A 35 13.03 3.03 11.85
CA PRO A 35 11.98 2.08 12.25
C PRO A 35 10.59 2.52 11.80
N VAL A 36 10.29 3.82 11.94
CA VAL A 36 9.01 4.41 11.50
C VAL A 36 8.87 4.31 9.98
N ARG A 37 9.95 4.61 9.23
CA ARG A 37 9.93 4.49 7.77
C ARG A 37 9.67 3.06 7.31
N LEU A 38 10.26 2.07 8.01
CA LEU A 38 10.06 0.66 7.71
C LEU A 38 8.61 0.24 7.97
N GLU A 39 8.04 0.58 9.14
CA GLU A 39 6.66 0.25 9.48
C GLU A 39 5.67 0.78 8.43
N PHE A 40 5.83 2.04 8.00
CA PHE A 40 4.96 2.63 6.98
C PHE A 40 5.14 1.96 5.61
N ALA A 41 6.35 1.53 5.26
CA ALA A 41 6.60 0.79 4.02
C ALA A 41 5.92 -0.59 4.05
N GLU A 42 6.01 -1.32 5.16
CA GLU A 42 5.35 -2.61 5.37
C GLU A 42 3.83 -2.47 5.33
N ARG A 43 3.27 -1.45 5.98
CA ARG A 43 1.83 -1.14 5.94
C ARG A 43 1.35 -0.83 4.52
N MET A 44 2.13 -0.06 3.75
CA MET A 44 1.80 0.23 2.36
C MET A 44 1.83 -1.03 1.49
N LEU A 45 2.81 -1.91 1.70
CA LEU A 45 2.91 -3.19 0.99
C LEU A 45 1.73 -4.11 1.32
N ALA A 46 1.40 -4.26 2.61
CA ALA A 46 0.24 -5.04 3.06
C ALA A 46 -1.07 -4.49 2.48
N TRP A 47 -1.24 -3.16 2.48
CA TRP A 47 -2.42 -2.53 1.88
C TRP A 47 -2.54 -2.84 0.39
N ARG A 48 -1.44 -2.71 -0.37
CA ARG A 48 -1.43 -3.03 -1.81
C ARG A 48 -1.79 -4.48 -2.07
N ALA A 49 -1.24 -5.42 -1.30
CA ALA A 49 -1.55 -6.84 -1.45
C ALA A 49 -3.02 -7.14 -1.18
N ALA A 50 -3.60 -6.52 -0.13
CA ALA A 50 -5.00 -6.72 0.23
C ALA A 50 -6.00 -6.12 -0.78
N HIS A 51 -5.60 -5.07 -1.51
CA HIS A 51 -6.45 -4.32 -2.44
C HIS A 51 -6.04 -4.50 -3.91
N LEU A 52 -5.36 -5.61 -4.23
CA LEU A 52 -5.25 -6.05 -5.62
C LEU A 52 -6.65 -6.31 -6.19
N ASP A 53 -6.78 -6.27 -7.50
CA ASP A 53 -8.05 -6.57 -8.16
C ASP A 53 -8.53 -7.98 -7.77
N GLN A 54 -9.70 -8.04 -7.13
CA GLN A 54 -10.29 -9.29 -6.65
C GLN A 54 -11.42 -9.81 -7.56
N SER A 55 -11.58 -9.26 -8.76
CA SER A 55 -12.71 -9.57 -9.64
C SER A 55 -12.82 -11.08 -9.93
N LEU A 56 -11.67 -11.73 -10.08
CA LEU A 56 -11.53 -13.17 -10.26
C LEU A 56 -10.59 -13.84 -9.24
N ALA A 57 -9.92 -13.08 -8.38
CA ALA A 57 -8.92 -13.64 -7.45
C ALA A 57 -9.54 -14.55 -6.38
N LEU A 58 -10.85 -14.46 -6.17
CA LEU A 58 -11.62 -15.29 -5.23
C LEU A 58 -12.39 -16.42 -5.92
N ALA A 59 -12.10 -16.66 -7.20
CA ALA A 59 -12.65 -17.76 -7.98
C ALA A 59 -11.56 -18.79 -8.31
N GLU A 60 -11.93 -20.07 -8.28
CA GLU A 60 -11.07 -21.20 -8.60
C GLU A 60 -11.74 -22.09 -9.65
N LEU A 61 -10.97 -22.59 -10.62
CA LEU A 61 -11.46 -23.55 -11.60
C LEU A 61 -11.21 -24.98 -11.10
N THR A 62 -12.29 -25.73 -10.90
CA THR A 62 -12.28 -27.11 -10.38
C THR A 62 -12.80 -28.09 -11.44
N GLU A 63 -12.78 -29.40 -11.14
CA GLU A 63 -13.33 -30.45 -12.02
C GLU A 63 -14.84 -30.30 -12.29
N ASP A 64 -15.59 -29.70 -11.36
CA ASP A 64 -17.02 -29.42 -11.47
C ASP A 64 -17.32 -28.03 -12.07
N GLY A 65 -16.30 -27.27 -12.45
CA GLY A 65 -16.42 -25.91 -12.99
C GLY A 65 -15.92 -24.83 -12.03
N VAL A 66 -16.44 -23.61 -12.17
CA VAL A 66 -16.00 -22.45 -11.38
C VAL A 66 -16.60 -22.49 -9.97
N ALA A 67 -15.74 -22.47 -8.95
CA ALA A 67 -16.10 -22.35 -7.55
C ALA A 67 -15.63 -20.99 -6.98
N GLY A 68 -16.30 -20.50 -5.94
CA GLY A 68 -15.93 -19.26 -5.24
C GLY A 68 -16.69 -18.02 -5.73
N TYR A 69 -16.15 -16.85 -5.44
CA TYR A 69 -16.80 -15.56 -5.73
C TYR A 69 -16.27 -14.98 -7.05
N VAL A 70 -17.19 -14.76 -7.99
CA VAL A 70 -16.95 -14.02 -9.23
C VAL A 70 -17.70 -12.70 -9.13
N SER A 71 -16.99 -11.57 -9.20
CA SER A 71 -17.67 -10.28 -9.28
C SER A 71 -18.42 -10.20 -10.61
N ARG A 72 -19.75 -10.09 -10.56
CA ARG A 72 -20.56 -9.91 -11.77
C ARG A 72 -20.24 -8.55 -12.35
N GLY A 73 -19.61 -8.51 -13.53
CA GLY A 73 -19.38 -7.26 -14.24
C GLY A 73 -20.71 -6.53 -14.44
N VAL A 74 -20.75 -5.23 -14.12
CA VAL A 74 -21.87 -4.36 -14.51
C VAL A 74 -21.82 -4.27 -16.03
N GLY A 75 -22.64 -5.09 -16.68
CA GLY A 75 -22.92 -5.07 -18.11
C GLY A 75 -24.41 -5.23 -18.29
N GLU A 76 -25.09 -4.10 -18.47
CA GLU A 76 -26.30 -3.98 -19.31
C GLU A 76 -25.84 -3.65 -20.73
#